data_AF-A0A931IB72-F1
#
_entry.id   AF-A0A931IB72-F1
#
_cell.length_a   1.000
_cell.length_b   1.000
_cell.length_c   1.000
_cell.angle_alpha   90.00
_cell.angle_beta   90.00
_cell.angle_gamma   90.00
#
_symmetry.space_group_name_H-M   'P 1'
#
loop_
_entity.id
_entity.type
_entity.pdbx_description
1 polymer ?
#
loop_
_entity_poly.entity_id
_entity_poly.type
_entity_poly.pdbx_seq_one_letter_code
_entity_poly.pdbx_strand_id
1 'polypeptide(L)'
;MADDTDEMDSDLVAGERRIDLLRALSYVSTESGPDGEYIVNGDLPPEVAPPFIRAIMRVEAELLLHDAELVTVDNEEPRTPDERRTDAFVALVLRIDDCR
;
A
#
# COMPACT_ATOMS: atom_id res chain seq x y z
N MET A 1 18.60 -26.87 -15.17
CA MET A 1 18.81 -25.45 -14.90
C MET A 1 17.47 -24.95 -14.40
N ALA A 2 17.28 -24.92 -13.08
CA ALA A 2 16.10 -24.28 -12.50
C ALA A 2 16.26 -22.77 -12.70
N ASP A 3 15.16 -22.12 -13.00
CA ASP A 3 15.06 -20.76 -13.50
C ASP A 3 15.29 -19.77 -12.35
N ASP A 4 16.45 -19.11 -12.29
CA ASP A 4 16.80 -18.08 -11.26
C ASP A 4 15.75 -16.94 -11.19
N THR A 5 14.91 -16.81 -12.22
CA THR A 5 13.79 -15.86 -12.28
C THR A 5 12.63 -16.21 -11.34
N ASP A 6 12.37 -17.49 -11.04
CA ASP A 6 11.28 -17.91 -10.14
C ASP A 6 11.58 -17.53 -8.67
N GLU A 7 12.85 -17.56 -8.24
CA GLU A 7 13.25 -17.11 -6.89
C GLU A 7 13.17 -15.58 -6.76
N MET A 8 13.46 -14.82 -7.83
CA MET A 8 13.35 -13.36 -7.81
C MET A 8 11.90 -12.84 -7.82
N ASP A 9 10.96 -13.62 -8.35
CA ASP A 9 9.52 -13.34 -8.35
C ASP A 9 8.84 -13.70 -7.00
N SER A 10 9.51 -14.52 -6.18
CA SER A 10 8.94 -15.01 -4.92
C SER A 10 8.80 -13.94 -3.81
N ASP A 11 9.43 -12.76 -3.96
CA ASP A 11 9.40 -11.68 -2.95
C ASP A 11 8.75 -10.39 -3.48
N LEU A 12 7.63 -10.55 -4.17
CA LEU A 12 6.77 -9.44 -4.59
C LEU A 12 5.66 -9.18 -3.57
N VAL A 13 5.46 -7.90 -3.25
CA VAL A 13 4.32 -7.41 -2.46
C VAL A 13 3.58 -6.40 -3.32
N ALA A 14 2.29 -6.65 -3.56
CA ALA A 14 1.46 -5.84 -4.44
C ALA A 14 2.13 -5.58 -5.81
N GLY A 15 2.79 -6.61 -6.36
CA GLY A 15 3.46 -6.57 -7.67
C GLY A 15 4.78 -5.79 -7.72
N GLU A 16 5.35 -5.39 -6.57
CA GLU A 16 6.64 -4.70 -6.50
C GLU A 16 7.58 -5.44 -5.54
N ARG A 17 8.89 -5.28 -5.72
CA ARG A 17 9.89 -5.95 -4.88
C ARG A 17 9.83 -5.44 -3.44
N ARG A 18 9.76 -6.35 -2.47
CA ARG A 18 9.69 -5.97 -1.04
C ARG A 18 10.83 -5.03 -0.63
N ILE A 19 12.05 -5.29 -1.11
CA ILE A 19 13.22 -4.47 -0.77
C ILE A 19 13.07 -3.00 -1.20
N ASP A 20 12.42 -2.75 -2.34
CA ASP A 20 12.20 -1.39 -2.83
C ASP A 20 11.12 -0.68 -2.01
N LEU A 21 10.10 -1.42 -1.58
CA LEU A 21 9.05 -0.89 -0.70
C LEU A 21 9.58 -0.59 0.71
N LEU A 22 10.42 -1.47 1.27
CA LEU A 22 11.12 -1.22 2.54
C LEU A 22 12.02 0.01 2.46
N ARG A 23 12.73 0.17 1.34
CA ARG A 23 13.53 1.37 1.10
C ARG A 23 12.66 2.62 1.05
N ALA A 24 11.51 2.58 0.39
CA ALA A 24 10.57 3.70 0.35
C ALA A 24 10.04 4.07 1.75
N LEU A 25 9.72 3.07 2.59
CA LEU A 25 9.26 3.31 3.97
C LEU A 25 10.29 4.03 4.84
N SER A 26 11.59 3.95 4.52
CA SER A 26 12.63 4.72 5.24
C SER A 26 12.54 6.24 5.03
N TYR A 27 11.77 6.70 4.04
CA TYR A 27 11.49 8.11 3.74
C TYR A 27 10.13 8.58 4.27
N VAL A 28 9.39 7.70 4.95
CA VAL A 28 8.07 8.00 5.50
C VAL A 28 8.20 8.27 6.99
N SER A 29 7.60 9.36 7.45
CA SER A 29 7.49 9.73 8.86
C SER A 29 6.01 9.83 9.27
N THR A 30 5.75 9.57 10.55
CA THR A 30 4.44 9.78 11.15
C THR A 30 4.51 10.92 12.16
N GLU A 31 3.50 11.77 12.14
CA GLU A 31 3.34 12.88 13.05
C GLU A 31 1.99 12.77 13.75
N SER A 32 1.95 12.98 15.06
CA SER A 32 0.68 12.99 15.78
C SER A 32 -0.02 14.33 15.55
N GLY A 33 -1.24 14.28 15.03
CA GLY A 33 -2.12 15.43 14.90
C GLY A 33 -2.80 15.81 16.22
N PRO A 34 -3.46 16.98 16.27
CA PRO A 34 -4.04 17.54 17.49
C PRO A 34 -5.13 16.67 18.14
N ASP A 35 -5.80 15.84 17.35
CA ASP A 35 -6.96 15.03 17.78
C ASP A 35 -6.66 13.53 17.88
N GLY A 36 -5.37 13.15 17.96
CA GLY A 36 -4.95 11.74 18.03
C GLY A 36 -4.92 11.03 16.67
N GLU A 37 -5.11 11.78 15.58
CA GLU A 37 -4.83 11.33 14.22
C GLU A 37 -3.32 11.16 13.99
N TYR A 38 -2.94 10.29 13.07
CA TYR A 38 -1.56 10.19 12.59
C TYR A 38 -1.49 10.71 11.16
N ILE A 39 -0.66 11.72 10.94
CA ILE A 39 -0.34 12.24 9.63
C ILE A 39 0.86 11.47 9.10
N VAL A 40 0.70 10.84 7.94
CA VAL A 40 1.78 10.14 7.24
C VAL A 40 2.37 11.10 6.21
N ASN A 41 3.63 11.49 6.43
CA ASN A 41 4.39 12.34 5.52
C ASN A 41 5.48 11.52 4.84
N GLY A 42 5.75 11.77 3.56
CA GLY A 42 6.81 11.09 2.84
C GLY A 42 7.43 11.99 1.78
N ASP A 43 8.74 12.15 1.82
CA ASP A 43 9.52 12.79 0.76
C ASP A 43 10.30 11.71 0.02
N LEU A 44 9.66 11.12 -0.99
CA LEU A 44 10.16 9.96 -1.72
C LEU A 44 11.06 10.41 -2.87
N PRO A 45 12.34 9.99 -2.90
CA PRO A 45 13.20 10.20 -4.05
C PRO A 45 12.60 9.60 -5.35
N PRO A 46 12.86 10.20 -6.52
CA PRO A 46 12.32 9.73 -7.81
C PRO A 46 12.62 8.26 -8.12
N GLU A 47 13.70 7.70 -7.60
CA GLU A 47 14.08 6.30 -7.78
C GLU A 47 13.23 5.30 -6.96
N VAL A 48 12.62 5.73 -5.86
CA VAL A 48 11.81 4.85 -4.97
C VAL A 48 10.32 5.16 -5.03
N ALA A 49 9.95 6.38 -5.43
CA ALA A 49 8.55 6.80 -5.49
C ALA A 49 7.70 5.92 -6.44
N PRO A 50 8.14 5.59 -7.68
CA PRO A 50 7.26 4.90 -8.63
C PRO A 50 6.85 3.48 -8.18
N PRO A 51 7.76 2.60 -7.72
CA PRO A 51 7.36 1.30 -7.17
C PRO A 51 6.40 1.46 -5.98
N PHE A 52 6.72 2.33 -5.04
CA PHE A 52 5.90 2.53 -3.85
C PHE A 52 4.47 3.00 -4.16
N ILE A 53 4.35 4.00 -5.04
CA ILE A 53 3.05 4.55 -5.46
C ILE A 53 2.25 3.50 -6.24
N ARG A 54 2.89 2.73 -7.13
CA ARG A 54 2.20 1.64 -7.83
C ARG A 54 1.68 0.56 -6.87
N ALA A 55 2.47 0.18 -5.86
CA ALA A 55 2.04 -0.78 -4.86
C ALA A 55 0.81 -0.25 -4.08
N ILE A 56 0.84 1.01 -3.61
CA ILE A 56 -0.32 1.65 -2.96
C ILE A 56 -1.53 1.63 -3.89
N MET A 57 -1.38 2.07 -5.15
CA MET A 57 -2.48 2.12 -6.11
C MET A 57 -3.08 0.74 -6.40
N ARG A 58 -2.27 -0.34 -6.42
CA ARG A 58 -2.79 -1.70 -6.59
C ARG A 58 -3.61 -2.14 -5.39
N VAL A 59 -3.13 -1.90 -4.16
CA VAL A 59 -3.91 -2.21 -2.95
C VAL A 59 -5.17 -1.34 -2.87
N GLU A 60 -5.08 -0.06 -3.21
CA GLU A 60 -6.24 0.86 -3.28
C GLU A 60 -7.29 0.35 -4.28
N ALA A 61 -6.86 -0.18 -5.43
CA ALA A 61 -7.75 -0.79 -6.41
C ALA A 61 -8.41 -2.09 -5.92
N GLU A 62 -7.68 -2.94 -5.19
CA GLU A 62 -8.25 -4.14 -4.54
C GLU A 62 -9.36 -3.74 -3.55
N LEU A 63 -9.10 -2.72 -2.73
CA LEU A 63 -10.09 -2.19 -1.79
C LEU A 63 -11.29 -1.57 -2.50
N LEU A 64 -11.07 -0.83 -3.58
CA LEU A 64 -12.15 -0.24 -4.38
C LEU A 64 -13.05 -1.31 -4.99
N LEU A 65 -12.47 -2.40 -5.51
CA LEU A 65 -13.24 -3.53 -6.03
C LEU A 65 -14.06 -4.21 -4.92
N HIS A 66 -13.47 -4.41 -3.74
CA HIS A 66 -14.19 -4.95 -2.59
C HIS A 66 -15.31 -4.01 -2.12
N ASP A 67 -15.06 -2.71 -2.06
CA ASP A 67 -16.07 -1.71 -1.69
C ASP A 67 -17.26 -1.72 -2.66
N ALA A 68 -17.00 -1.90 -3.95
CA ALA A 68 -18.05 -1.98 -4.96
C ALA A 68 -19.00 -3.16 -4.75
N GLU A 69 -18.53 -4.28 -4.16
CA GLU A 69 -19.37 -5.42 -3.80
C GLU A 69 -20.33 -5.12 -2.63
N LEU A 70 -20.03 -4.09 -1.83
CA LEU A 70 -20.81 -3.68 -0.65
C LEU A 70 -21.80 -2.55 -0.93
N VAL A 71 -21.75 -1.95 -2.13
CA VAL A 71 -22.69 -0.91 -2.54
C VAL A 71 -24.05 -1.55 -2.80
N THR A 72 -25.09 -0.99 -2.19
CA THR A 72 -26.47 -1.46 -2.36
C THR A 72 -27.39 -0.27 -2.63
N VAL A 73 -28.68 -0.53 -2.87
CA VAL A 73 -29.68 0.55 -3.02
C VAL A 73 -29.76 1.42 -1.76
N ASP A 74 -29.53 0.83 -0.58
CA ASP A 74 -29.70 1.48 0.72
C ASP A 74 -28.36 1.90 1.36
N ASN A 75 -27.23 1.58 0.73
CA ASN A 75 -25.89 1.86 1.24
C ASN A 75 -24.98 2.35 0.11
N GLU A 76 -24.47 3.58 0.27
CA GLU A 76 -23.54 4.21 -0.67
C GLU A 76 -22.14 3.58 -0.58
N GLU A 77 -21.12 4.26 -1.12
CA GLU A 77 -19.74 3.83 -0.98
C GLU A 77 -19.37 3.71 0.52
N PRO A 78 -18.86 2.55 0.97
CA PRO A 78 -18.60 2.30 2.39
C PRO A 78 -17.42 3.11 2.94
N ARG A 79 -16.57 3.62 2.05
CA ARG A 79 -15.35 4.38 2.37
C ARG A 79 -15.16 5.51 1.38
N THR A 80 -14.72 6.66 1.88
CA THR A 80 -14.25 7.78 1.06
C THR A 80 -12.92 7.43 0.37
N PRO A 81 -12.53 8.15 -0.70
CA PRO A 81 -11.23 7.95 -1.34
C PRO A 81 -10.03 8.07 -0.39
N ASP A 82 -10.07 9.03 0.54
CA ASP A 82 -8.97 9.26 1.48
C ASP A 82 -8.87 8.15 2.55
N GLU A 83 -10.02 7.66 3.05
CA GLU A 83 -10.06 6.48 3.93
C GLU A 83 -9.51 5.25 3.22
N ARG A 84 -9.94 5.00 1.98
CA ARG A 84 -9.46 3.86 1.18
C ARG A 84 -7.96 3.94 0.90
N ARG A 85 -7.42 5.14 0.64
CA ARG A 85 -5.97 5.33 0.46
C ARG A 85 -5.19 5.09 1.76
N THR A 86 -5.72 5.55 2.89
CA THR A 86 -5.11 5.32 4.21
C THR A 86 -5.09 3.84 4.54
N ASP A 87 -6.22 3.15 4.34
CA ASP A 87 -6.33 1.70 4.48
C ASP A 87 -5.36 0.95 3.55
N ALA A 88 -5.22 1.41 2.30
CA ALA A 88 -4.29 0.82 1.35
C ALA A 88 -2.83 0.94 1.80
N PHE A 89 -2.45 2.08 2.36
CA PHE A 89 -1.11 2.27 2.94
C PHE A 89 -0.88 1.33 4.13
N VAL A 90 -1.80 1.26 5.08
CA VAL A 90 -1.68 0.36 6.25
C VAL A 90 -1.62 -1.10 5.81
N ALA A 91 -2.52 -1.52 4.92
CA ALA A 91 -2.53 -2.88 4.39
C ALA A 91 -1.23 -3.22 3.66
N LEU A 92 -0.66 -2.28 2.90
CA LEU A 92 0.64 -2.48 2.25
C LEU A 92 1.76 -2.71 3.28
N VAL A 93 1.82 -1.89 4.33
CA VAL A 93 2.82 -2.03 5.41
C VAL A 93 2.69 -3.38 6.10
N LEU A 94 1.47 -3.83 6.40
CA LEU A 94 1.22 -5.15 7.01
C LEU A 94 1.69 -6.29 6.09
N ARG A 95 1.38 -6.23 4.79
CA ARG A 95 1.87 -7.23 3.80
C ARG A 95 3.40 -7.25 3.67
N ILE A 96 4.05 -6.11 3.88
CA ILE A 96 5.52 -6.01 3.90
C ILE A 96 6.10 -6.70 5.16
N ASP A 97 5.41 -6.67 6.30
CA ASP A 97 5.86 -7.32 7.54
C ASP A 97 5.53 -8.83 7.59
N ASP A 98 4.38 -9.23 7.04
CA ASP A 98 3.81 -10.60 7.15
C ASP A 98 4.62 -11.73 6.46
N CYS A 99 5.63 -11.44 5.65
CA CYS A 99 6.44 -12.49 4.98
C CYS A 99 7.78 -12.75 5.70
N ARG A 100 7.77 -12.71 7.03
CA ARG A 100 8.93 -13.04 7.87
C ARG A 100 9.01 -14.52 8.25
#